data_AF-A0A6F9BF10-F1
#
_entry.id   AF-A0A6F9BF10-F1
#
_cell.length_a   1.000
_cell.length_b   1.000
_cell.length_c   1.000
_cell.angle_alpha   90.00
_cell.angle_beta   90.00
_cell.angle_gamma   90.00
#
_symmetry.space_group_name_H-M   'P 1'
#
loop_
_entity.id
_entity.type
_entity.pdbx_description
1 polymer ?
#
loop_
_entity_poly.entity_id
_entity_poly.type
_entity_poly.pdbx_seq_one_letter_code
_entity_poly.pdbx_strand_id
1 'polypeptide(L)'
;MDLVWLVCLAVSFGTWFASAERHSVFWNSTNPNFLWDEYTVEVKINDYLDIICPHYTRGELPSQEAERYVLYMVEREDYEVCKPHSFDQLRWECSRPFAAHAPERFSEKFQRFTPFTLGKEFRQGESYYYISKPLHHHGQECLRLKVDVVGLHGSGKAKADKAKDGAMEKAIDGGKGKIGAGGGVHNPSNRLPADDPAVLEPKVQKSVGSSGVQLVSLSVFFTLFPVLLSLLLH
;
A
#
# COMPACT_ATOMS: atom_id res chain seq x y z
N MET A 1 -28.98 -11.76 37.84
CA MET A 1 -28.85 -12.26 36.45
C MET A 1 -28.89 -11.11 35.44
N ASP A 2 -29.66 -10.04 35.68
CA ASP A 2 -29.78 -8.92 34.72
C ASP A 2 -28.53 -8.06 34.52
N LEU A 3 -27.76 -7.79 35.59
CA LEU A 3 -26.54 -6.96 35.48
C LEU A 3 -25.46 -7.66 34.62
N VAL A 4 -25.33 -8.98 34.75
CA VAL A 4 -24.38 -9.77 33.95
C VAL A 4 -24.79 -9.75 32.48
N TRP A 5 -26.09 -9.88 32.19
CA TRP A 5 -26.62 -9.83 30.83
C TRP A 5 -26.42 -8.45 30.19
N LEU A 6 -26.63 -7.37 30.95
CA LEU A 6 -26.38 -5.99 30.50
C LEU A 6 -24.89 -5.73 30.23
N VAL A 7 -24.00 -6.23 31.09
CA VAL A 7 -22.55 -6.13 30.87
C VAL A 7 -22.12 -6.94 29.63
N CYS A 8 -22.66 -8.14 29.44
CA CYS A 8 -22.40 -8.95 28.24
C CYS A 8 -22.89 -8.26 26.97
N LEU A 9 -24.07 -7.63 26.98
CA LEU A 9 -24.57 -6.83 25.87
C LEU A 9 -23.70 -5.60 25.60
N ALA A 10 -23.27 -4.88 26.64
CA ALA A 10 -22.41 -3.71 26.48
C ALA A 10 -21.03 -4.09 25.91
N VAL A 11 -20.44 -5.19 26.38
CA VAL A 11 -19.15 -5.69 25.87
C VAL A 11 -19.28 -6.18 24.43
N SER A 12 -20.34 -6.90 24.09
CA SER A 12 -20.58 -7.38 22.71
C SER A 12 -20.90 -6.25 21.73
N PHE A 13 -21.60 -5.20 22.17
CA PHE A 13 -21.81 -4.00 21.36
C PHE A 13 -20.51 -3.20 21.21
N GLY A 14 -19.72 -3.07 22.28
CA GLY A 14 -18.43 -2.38 22.27
C GLY A 14 -17.37 -3.07 21.39
N THR A 15 -17.36 -4.41 21.34
CA THR A 15 -16.46 -5.16 20.45
C THR A 15 -16.87 -5.07 18.98
N TRP A 16 -18.15 -4.85 18.68
CA TRP A 16 -18.63 -4.66 17.31
C TRP A 16 -18.05 -3.38 16.67
N PHE A 17 -17.91 -2.30 17.45
CA PHE A 17 -17.34 -1.04 16.95
C PHE A 17 -15.81 -1.02 16.82
N ALA A 18 -15.10 -2.04 17.33
CA ALA A 18 -13.64 -2.08 17.34
C ALA A 18 -13.02 -2.89 16.19
N SER A 19 -13.83 -3.39 15.25
CA SER A 19 -13.32 -4.22 14.14
C SER A 19 -12.73 -3.35 13.03
N ALA A 20 -11.47 -3.60 12.66
CA ALA A 20 -10.86 -3.05 11.45
C ALA A 20 -11.47 -3.72 10.21
N GLU A 21 -11.89 -2.93 9.24
CA GLU A 21 -12.45 -3.43 7.98
C GLU A 21 -11.33 -3.84 7.02
N ARG A 22 -11.60 -4.82 6.14
CA ARG A 22 -10.66 -5.28 5.10
C ARG A 22 -11.27 -5.07 3.73
N HIS A 23 -10.57 -4.33 2.89
CA HIS A 23 -10.95 -4.01 1.51
C HIS A 23 -10.10 -4.86 0.56
N SER A 24 -10.71 -5.61 -0.35
CA SER A 24 -9.97 -6.47 -1.29
C SER A 24 -10.05 -5.95 -2.72
N VAL A 25 -8.90 -5.82 -3.37
CA VAL A 25 -8.78 -5.37 -4.76
C VAL A 25 -8.03 -6.42 -5.58
N PHE A 26 -8.70 -6.98 -6.58
CA PHE A 26 -8.07 -7.90 -7.54
C PHE A 26 -7.35 -7.13 -8.63
N TRP A 27 -6.03 -7.20 -8.64
CA TRP A 27 -5.17 -6.39 -9.50
C TRP A 27 -4.85 -7.09 -10.82
N ASN A 28 -5.81 -7.14 -11.74
CA ASN A 28 -5.64 -7.72 -13.08
C ASN A 28 -6.43 -6.90 -14.12
N SER A 29 -6.03 -7.04 -15.40
CA SER A 29 -6.64 -6.31 -16.52
C SER A 29 -8.10 -6.65 -16.77
N THR A 30 -8.54 -7.85 -16.37
CA THR A 30 -9.90 -8.34 -16.57
C THR A 30 -10.89 -7.75 -15.55
N ASN A 31 -10.41 -7.17 -14.45
CA ASN A 31 -11.27 -6.57 -13.44
C ASN A 31 -11.94 -5.30 -13.99
N PRO A 32 -13.29 -5.27 -14.10
CA PRO A 32 -14.01 -4.19 -14.75
C PRO A 32 -13.83 -2.83 -14.08
N ASN A 33 -13.47 -2.80 -12.80
CA ASN A 33 -13.22 -1.55 -12.08
C ASN A 33 -12.03 -0.78 -12.64
N PHE A 34 -11.06 -1.45 -13.28
CA PHE A 34 -9.91 -0.79 -13.92
C PHE A 34 -10.20 -0.30 -15.34
N LEU A 35 -11.31 -0.70 -15.97
CA LEU A 35 -11.57 -0.36 -17.38
C LEU A 35 -11.79 1.13 -17.63
N TRP A 36 -12.24 1.86 -16.62
CA TRP A 36 -12.61 3.28 -16.71
C TRP A 36 -11.61 4.21 -16.04
N ASP A 37 -10.47 3.68 -15.57
CA ASP A 37 -9.41 4.46 -14.92
C ASP A 37 -9.83 5.30 -13.69
N GLU A 38 -11.00 5.00 -13.11
CA GLU A 38 -11.62 5.71 -11.97
C GLU A 38 -11.73 4.82 -10.72
N TYR A 39 -10.99 3.70 -10.66
CA TYR A 39 -11.08 2.78 -9.53
C TYR A 39 -10.65 3.47 -8.22
N THR A 40 -11.63 3.69 -7.35
CA THR A 40 -11.44 4.32 -6.04
C THR A 40 -11.97 3.41 -4.93
N VAL A 41 -11.23 3.32 -3.83
CA VAL A 41 -11.65 2.61 -2.60
C VAL A 41 -11.62 3.57 -1.43
N GLU A 42 -12.69 3.60 -0.64
CA GLU A 42 -12.76 4.37 0.61
C GLU A 42 -12.37 3.50 1.80
N VAL A 43 -11.43 3.97 2.62
CA VAL A 43 -10.93 3.25 3.80
C VAL A 43 -10.92 4.15 5.03
N LYS A 44 -10.98 3.58 6.22
CA LYS A 44 -10.76 4.30 7.49
C LYS A 44 -9.36 4.07 8.00
N ILE A 45 -8.93 4.92 8.93
CA ILE A 45 -7.73 4.65 9.71
C ILE A 45 -7.90 3.33 10.46
N ASN A 46 -6.84 2.52 10.43
CA ASN A 46 -6.71 1.15 10.93
C ASN A 46 -7.35 0.06 10.08
N ASP A 47 -8.06 0.40 9.00
CA ASP A 47 -8.49 -0.59 8.01
C ASP A 47 -7.29 -1.16 7.24
N TYR A 48 -7.56 -2.26 6.54
CA TYR A 48 -6.60 -2.91 5.68
C TYR A 48 -7.06 -2.87 4.22
N LEU A 49 -6.13 -2.64 3.30
CA LEU A 49 -6.30 -2.89 1.88
C LEU A 49 -5.48 -4.11 1.49
N ASP A 50 -6.16 -5.13 0.99
CA ASP A 50 -5.59 -6.34 0.44
C ASP A 50 -5.59 -6.24 -1.09
N ILE A 51 -4.41 -6.01 -1.68
CA ILE A 51 -4.19 -6.09 -3.12
C ILE A 51 -3.84 -7.54 -3.47
N ILE A 52 -4.69 -8.17 -4.26
CA ILE A 52 -4.60 -9.57 -4.66
C ILE A 52 -4.03 -9.62 -6.08
N CYS A 53 -2.85 -10.22 -6.22
CA CYS A 53 -2.17 -10.37 -7.51
C CYS A 53 -2.92 -11.33 -8.45
N PRO A 54 -2.70 -11.24 -9.78
CA PRO A 54 -3.18 -12.22 -10.74
C PRO A 54 -2.73 -13.63 -10.35
N HIS A 55 -3.63 -14.59 -10.41
CA HIS A 55 -3.36 -15.99 -10.08
C HIS A 55 -4.03 -16.91 -11.10
N TYR A 56 -3.28 -17.90 -11.55
CA TYR A 56 -3.71 -18.84 -12.57
C TYR A 56 -3.33 -20.25 -12.14
N THR A 57 -4.14 -21.23 -12.54
CA THR A 57 -3.81 -22.63 -12.29
C THR A 57 -2.69 -23.08 -13.24
N ARG A 58 -1.84 -24.02 -12.78
CA ARG A 58 -0.76 -24.52 -13.63
C ARG A 58 -1.33 -25.31 -14.81
N GLY A 59 -0.94 -24.92 -16.01
CA GLY A 59 -1.37 -25.58 -17.25
C GLY A 59 -2.62 -24.98 -17.90
N GLU A 60 -3.30 -24.04 -17.23
CA GLU A 60 -4.43 -23.30 -17.80
C GLU A 60 -3.96 -22.27 -18.82
N LEU A 61 -2.87 -21.55 -18.51
CA LEU A 61 -2.28 -20.55 -19.38
C LEU A 61 -0.77 -20.75 -19.54
N PRO A 62 -0.20 -20.42 -20.72
CA PRO A 62 1.23 -20.28 -20.89
C PRO A 62 1.82 -19.25 -19.93
N SER A 63 3.03 -19.51 -19.44
CA SER A 63 3.72 -18.60 -18.51
C SER A 63 3.94 -17.19 -19.07
N GLN A 64 3.96 -17.04 -20.40
CA GLN A 64 4.13 -15.76 -21.09
C GLN A 64 2.82 -14.96 -21.22
N GLU A 65 1.67 -15.58 -20.96
CA GLU A 65 0.38 -14.88 -21.00
C GLU A 65 -0.08 -14.49 -19.58
N ALA A 66 0.46 -15.17 -18.56
CA ALA A 66 0.17 -14.87 -17.17
C ALA A 66 0.66 -13.47 -16.77
N GLU A 67 -0.30 -12.60 -16.43
CA GLU A 67 -0.05 -11.24 -15.97
C GLU A 67 0.83 -11.18 -14.72
N ARG A 68 1.78 -10.24 -14.71
CA ARG A 68 2.71 -9.95 -13.62
C ARG A 68 2.93 -8.45 -13.51
N TYR A 69 3.00 -7.92 -12.29
CA TYR A 69 3.05 -6.48 -12.07
C TYR A 69 4.03 -6.10 -10.99
N VAL A 70 4.66 -4.93 -11.14
CA VAL A 70 5.31 -4.19 -10.05
C VAL A 70 4.36 -3.07 -9.63
N LEU A 71 4.05 -3.02 -8.34
CA LEU A 71 3.16 -2.05 -7.71
C LEU A 71 3.97 -0.91 -7.11
N TYR A 72 3.57 0.31 -7.39
CA TYR A 72 4.18 1.53 -6.87
C TYR A 72 3.14 2.32 -6.08
N MET A 73 3.58 2.92 -4.97
CA MET A 73 2.82 3.94 -4.26
C MET A 73 3.38 5.31 -4.67
N VAL A 74 2.56 6.12 -5.32
CA VAL A 74 3.02 7.33 -6.02
C VAL A 74 2.29 8.58 -5.57
N GLU A 75 2.82 9.73 -5.96
CA GLU A 75 2.15 11.02 -5.81
C GLU A 75 1.07 11.21 -6.90
N ARG A 76 0.26 12.25 -6.76
CA ARG A 76 -0.90 12.47 -7.65
C ARG A 76 -0.46 12.70 -9.09
N GLU A 77 0.61 13.46 -9.28
CA GLU A 77 1.17 13.85 -10.57
C GLU A 77 1.60 12.59 -11.36
N ASP A 78 2.31 11.69 -10.68
CA ASP A 78 2.78 10.40 -11.20
C ASP A 78 1.62 9.44 -11.52
N TYR A 79 0.55 9.48 -10.71
CA TYR A 79 -0.67 8.72 -10.95
C TYR A 79 -1.42 9.17 -12.20
N GLU A 80 -1.48 10.49 -12.44
CA GLU A 80 -2.15 11.07 -13.62
C GLU A 80 -1.41 10.70 -14.92
N VAL A 81 -0.08 10.71 -14.91
CA VAL A 81 0.76 10.33 -16.07
C VAL A 81 1.14 8.85 -16.11
N CYS A 82 0.65 8.06 -15.15
CA CYS A 82 0.88 6.62 -15.11
C CYS A 82 2.37 6.22 -15.09
N LYS A 83 3.22 6.97 -14.39
CA LYS A 83 4.67 6.74 -14.39
C LYS A 83 5.25 6.96 -12.99
N PRO A 84 5.91 5.95 -12.39
CA PRO A 84 6.61 6.15 -11.13
C PRO A 84 7.84 7.05 -11.34
N HIS A 85 8.12 7.90 -10.38
CA HIS A 85 9.28 8.78 -10.36
C HIS A 85 10.59 8.01 -10.10
N SER A 86 10.59 7.07 -9.14
CA SER A 86 11.78 6.29 -8.78
C SER A 86 11.45 4.87 -8.32
N PHE A 87 12.48 4.02 -8.23
CA PHE A 87 12.35 2.67 -7.69
C PHE A 87 12.04 2.67 -6.18
N ASP A 88 12.34 3.76 -5.46
CA ASP A 88 12.05 3.89 -4.03
C ASP A 88 10.54 3.94 -3.73
N GLN A 89 9.72 4.26 -4.75
CA GLN A 89 8.26 4.19 -4.67
C GLN A 89 7.71 2.76 -4.83
N LEU A 90 8.58 1.76 -5.07
CA LEU A 90 8.17 0.36 -5.18
C LEU A 90 7.54 -0.09 -3.86
N ARG A 91 6.32 -0.59 -3.95
CA ARG A 91 5.57 -1.08 -2.80
C ARG A 91 5.49 -2.60 -2.74
N TRP A 92 5.35 -3.26 -3.89
CA TRP A 92 5.22 -4.72 -3.98
C TRP A 92 5.49 -5.25 -5.39
N GLU A 93 5.79 -6.55 -5.50
CA GLU A 93 5.95 -7.25 -6.78
C GLU A 93 5.03 -8.47 -6.84
N CYS A 94 4.10 -8.48 -7.80
CA CYS A 94 3.29 -9.63 -8.17
C CYS A 94 4.07 -10.50 -9.17
N SER A 95 5.01 -11.31 -8.68
CA SER A 95 5.94 -12.09 -9.51
C SER A 95 5.56 -13.57 -9.68
N ARG A 96 4.62 -14.07 -8.85
CA ARG A 96 4.29 -15.51 -8.76
C ARG A 96 2.84 -15.84 -9.17
N PRO A 97 2.50 -15.77 -10.48
CA PRO A 97 1.14 -16.04 -10.96
C PRO A 97 0.67 -17.49 -10.75
N PHE A 98 1.59 -18.45 -10.63
CA PHE A 98 1.28 -19.88 -10.45
C PHE A 98 1.62 -20.39 -9.04
N ALA A 99 1.42 -19.53 -8.03
CA ALA A 99 1.62 -19.90 -6.63
C ALA A 99 0.78 -21.13 -6.25
N ALA A 100 1.37 -22.08 -5.51
CA ALA A 100 0.79 -23.41 -5.31
C ALA A 100 -0.42 -23.46 -4.37
N HIS A 101 -0.57 -22.47 -3.49
CA HIS A 101 -1.59 -22.49 -2.43
C HIS A 101 -2.66 -21.42 -2.60
N ALA A 102 -2.24 -20.16 -2.74
CA ALA A 102 -3.14 -19.02 -2.82
C ALA A 102 -2.51 -17.93 -3.69
N PRO A 103 -3.33 -17.01 -4.24
CA PRO A 103 -2.83 -15.80 -4.86
C PRO A 103 -1.87 -15.05 -3.93
N GLU A 104 -0.83 -14.47 -4.51
CA GLU A 104 0.02 -13.53 -3.78
C GLU A 104 -0.81 -12.31 -3.36
N ARG A 105 -0.67 -11.91 -2.10
CA ARG A 105 -1.45 -10.82 -1.51
C ARG A 105 -0.54 -9.86 -0.78
N PHE A 106 -0.64 -8.60 -1.16
CA PHE A 106 -0.05 -7.49 -0.44
C PHE A 106 -1.12 -6.85 0.46
N SER A 107 -0.81 -6.69 1.74
CA SER A 107 -1.72 -6.07 2.71
C SER A 107 -1.11 -4.76 3.21
N GLU A 108 -1.81 -3.65 2.97
CA GLU A 108 -1.48 -2.34 3.52
C GLU A 108 -2.39 -2.04 4.70
N LYS A 109 -1.82 -1.54 5.80
CA LYS A 109 -2.61 -1.05 6.94
C LYS A 109 -2.61 0.47 6.94
N PHE A 110 -3.80 1.07 6.97
CA PHE A 110 -3.97 2.52 6.99
C PHE A 110 -3.76 3.08 8.41
N GLN A 111 -2.54 2.97 8.92
CA GLN A 111 -2.20 3.42 10.27
C GLN A 111 -1.64 4.85 10.27
N ARG A 112 -1.97 5.61 11.32
CA ARG A 112 -1.47 6.99 11.50
C ARG A 112 0.02 7.05 11.81
N PHE A 113 0.53 6.05 12.52
CA PHE A 113 1.92 5.98 12.95
C PHE A 113 2.44 4.58 12.69
N THR A 114 3.64 4.50 12.12
CA THR A 114 4.32 3.24 11.86
C THR A 114 5.59 3.14 12.69
N PRO A 115 5.82 2.02 13.40
CA PRO A 115 7.09 1.81 14.09
C PRO A 115 8.24 1.48 13.12
N PHE A 116 7.93 1.20 11.86
CA PHE A 116 8.92 0.90 10.82
C PHE A 116 9.37 2.18 10.12
N THR A 117 10.68 2.40 10.02
CA THR A 117 11.28 3.63 9.47
C THR A 117 10.95 3.86 7.99
N LEU A 118 10.82 2.80 7.21
CA LEU A 118 10.38 2.84 5.80
C LEU A 118 8.88 2.57 5.65
N GLY A 119 8.14 2.54 6.76
CA GLY A 119 6.70 2.30 6.75
C GLY A 119 5.95 3.54 6.29
N LYS A 120 4.79 3.33 5.68
CA LYS A 120 3.92 4.43 5.28
C LYS A 120 2.98 4.83 6.41
N GLU A 121 2.87 6.14 6.63
CA GLU A 121 1.89 6.74 7.52
C GLU A 121 0.73 7.35 6.71
N PHE A 122 -0.48 7.17 7.22
CA PHE A 122 -1.72 7.57 6.57
C PHE A 122 -2.48 8.60 7.40
N ARG A 123 -3.03 9.61 6.73
CA ARG A 123 -3.79 10.71 7.33
C ARG A 123 -5.23 10.68 6.85
N GLN A 124 -6.12 11.11 7.72
CA GLN A 124 -7.54 11.24 7.40
C GLN A 124 -7.79 12.42 6.47
N GLY A 125 -8.70 12.26 5.53
CA GLY A 125 -9.03 13.26 4.52
C GLY A 125 -8.06 13.30 3.34
N GLU A 126 -7.01 12.47 3.35
CA GLU A 126 -6.02 12.39 2.28
C GLU A 126 -6.32 11.23 1.32
N SER A 127 -5.89 11.41 0.08
CA SER A 127 -5.94 10.41 -0.98
C SER A 127 -4.55 9.85 -1.26
N TYR A 128 -4.48 8.55 -1.47
CA TYR A 128 -3.25 7.82 -1.77
C TYR A 128 -3.39 7.08 -3.09
N TYR A 129 -2.31 7.00 -3.85
CA TYR A 129 -2.36 6.53 -5.24
C TYR A 129 -1.45 5.34 -5.44
N TYR A 130 -1.97 4.33 -6.11
CA TYR A 130 -1.23 3.13 -6.51
C TYR A 130 -1.30 2.99 -8.03
N ILE A 131 -0.16 2.66 -8.63
CA ILE A 131 -0.06 2.33 -10.06
C ILE A 131 0.73 1.05 -10.24
N SER A 132 0.61 0.44 -11.43
CA SER A 132 1.39 -0.74 -11.79
C SER A 132 2.11 -0.62 -13.12
N LYS A 133 3.23 -1.33 -13.22
CA LYS A 133 3.93 -1.58 -14.48
C LYS A 133 4.03 -3.08 -14.74
N PRO A 134 3.78 -3.54 -15.97
CA PRO A 134 3.88 -4.96 -16.30
C PRO A 134 5.32 -5.44 -16.16
N LEU A 135 5.50 -6.58 -15.50
CA LEU A 135 6.80 -7.22 -15.36
C LEU A 135 7.09 -8.04 -16.62
N HIS A 136 8.22 -7.79 -17.27
CA HIS A 136 8.62 -8.44 -18.54
C HIS A 136 7.57 -8.33 -19.67
N HIS A 137 6.83 -7.22 -19.75
CA HIS A 137 5.75 -7.01 -20.73
C HIS A 137 4.57 -7.99 -20.61
N HIS A 138 4.42 -8.68 -19.47
CA HIS A 138 3.31 -9.59 -19.20
C HIS A 138 2.19 -8.86 -18.44
N GLY A 139 1.33 -8.14 -19.16
CA GLY A 139 0.16 -7.47 -18.59
C GLY A 139 -0.17 -6.15 -19.27
N GLN A 140 -1.24 -5.51 -18.82
CA GLN A 140 -1.66 -4.19 -19.30
C GLN A 140 -0.80 -3.08 -18.71
N GLU A 141 -0.57 -2.01 -19.46
CA GLU A 141 0.08 -0.84 -18.90
C GLU A 141 -0.87 -0.04 -18.00
N CYS A 142 -0.34 0.37 -16.84
CA CYS A 142 -0.98 1.28 -15.89
C CYS A 142 -2.39 0.90 -15.41
N LEU A 143 -2.53 -0.25 -14.76
CA LEU A 143 -3.64 -0.37 -13.79
C LEU A 143 -3.36 0.60 -12.64
N ARG A 144 -4.36 1.38 -12.25
CA ARG A 144 -4.23 2.43 -11.22
C ARG A 144 -5.42 2.45 -10.26
N LEU A 145 -5.14 2.72 -9.00
CA LEU A 145 -6.10 2.73 -7.90
C LEU A 145 -5.91 3.99 -7.06
N LYS A 146 -7.00 4.69 -6.77
CA LYS A 146 -7.06 5.76 -5.78
C LYS A 146 -7.64 5.20 -4.48
N VAL A 147 -7.06 5.57 -3.34
CA VAL A 147 -7.54 5.18 -2.02
C VAL A 147 -7.80 6.42 -1.18
N ASP A 148 -9.06 6.65 -0.82
CA ASP A 148 -9.50 7.80 -0.04
C ASP A 148 -9.63 7.42 1.44
N VAL A 149 -8.87 8.06 2.31
CA VAL A 149 -8.94 7.80 3.75
C VAL A 149 -10.00 8.69 4.37
N VAL A 150 -11.17 8.12 4.67
CA VAL A 150 -12.32 8.91 5.14
C VAL A 150 -12.03 9.57 6.49
N GLY A 151 -12.38 10.85 6.59
CA GLY A 151 -12.28 11.64 7.81
C GLY A 151 -13.46 11.41 8.75
N LEU A 152 -13.28 11.80 10.02
CA LEU A 152 -14.31 11.72 11.06
C LEU A 152 -15.54 12.62 10.80
N HIS A 153 -15.46 13.54 9.84
CA HIS A 153 -16.61 14.30 9.37
C HIS A 153 -17.11 13.68 8.07
N GLY A 154 -18.20 12.92 8.19
CA GLY A 154 -18.77 12.12 7.11
C GLY A 154 -19.11 12.90 5.84
N SER A 155 -19.16 12.15 4.74
CA SER A 155 -19.96 12.41 3.53
C SER A 155 -20.26 13.89 3.28
N GLY A 156 -19.26 14.61 2.77
CA GLY A 156 -19.35 16.04 2.50
C GLY A 156 -18.40 16.43 1.39
N LYS A 157 -18.84 16.20 0.16
CA LYS A 157 -18.38 16.78 -1.13
C LYS A 157 -17.01 17.48 -1.13
N ALA A 158 -16.14 16.97 -2.02
CA ALA A 158 -14.94 17.62 -2.54
C ALA A 158 -15.10 19.16 -2.61
N LYS A 159 -14.25 19.87 -1.85
CA LYS A 159 -14.06 21.30 -2.04
C LYS A 159 -13.01 21.51 -3.11
N ALA A 160 -13.48 22.13 -4.18
CA ALA A 160 -12.75 22.66 -5.30
C ALA A 160 -11.50 23.46 -4.89
N ASP A 161 -10.47 23.28 -5.71
CA ASP A 161 -9.23 24.04 -5.74
C ASP A 161 -9.51 25.55 -5.76
N LYS A 162 -8.82 26.29 -4.89
CA LYS A 162 -8.64 27.74 -5.04
C LYS A 162 -7.17 28.03 -5.27
N ALA A 163 -6.86 28.27 -6.54
CA ALA A 163 -5.68 29.00 -6.97
C ALA A 163 -5.60 30.35 -6.25
N LYS A 164 -4.39 30.74 -5.86
CA LYS A 164 -4.09 32.11 -5.45
C LYS A 164 -2.76 32.52 -6.06
N ASP A 165 -2.84 33.09 -7.26
CA ASP A 165 -1.80 33.92 -7.84
C ASP A 165 -1.59 35.18 -6.99
N GLY A 166 -0.34 35.61 -6.89
CA GLY A 166 0.04 36.79 -6.11
C GLY A 166 1.47 37.26 -6.36
N ALA A 167 1.66 37.89 -7.53
CA ALA A 167 2.54 39.03 -7.80
C ALA A 167 4.07 38.94 -7.58
N MET A 168 4.80 39.03 -8.69
CA MET A 168 6.16 39.60 -8.76
C MET A 168 6.14 40.72 -9.80
N GLU A 169 6.43 41.96 -9.40
CA GLU A 169 6.61 43.10 -10.31
C GLU A 169 8.05 43.65 -10.22
N LYS A 170 8.71 43.60 -11.40
CA LYS A 170 9.74 44.48 -12.02
C LYS A 170 10.97 45.00 -11.25
N ALA A 171 12.13 44.85 -11.89
CA ALA A 171 12.90 45.91 -12.59
C ALA A 171 14.12 45.26 -13.31
N ILE A 172 14.18 45.17 -14.64
CA ILE A 172 14.88 46.06 -15.61
C ILE A 172 16.26 46.58 -15.18
N ASP A 173 17.32 46.16 -15.90
CA ASP A 173 18.33 46.97 -16.64
C ASP A 173 19.53 46.02 -16.94
N GLY A 174 19.97 45.72 -18.17
CA GLY A 174 20.45 46.60 -19.25
C GLY A 174 21.99 46.60 -19.24
N GLY A 175 22.67 45.91 -20.19
CA GLY A 175 24.14 45.98 -20.22
C GLY A 175 24.94 44.99 -21.10
N LYS A 176 24.88 45.19 -22.42
CA LYS A 176 25.91 45.00 -23.47
C LYS A 176 27.34 44.55 -23.05
N GLY A 177 27.90 43.51 -23.67
CA GLY A 177 29.38 43.31 -23.70
C GLY A 177 29.97 41.96 -24.17
N LYS A 178 30.40 41.93 -25.44
CA LYS A 178 31.59 41.26 -26.05
C LYS A 178 32.09 39.84 -25.66
N ILE A 179 32.16 39.04 -26.74
CA ILE A 179 33.14 38.01 -27.17
C ILE A 179 34.47 37.93 -26.39
N GLY A 180 34.90 36.71 -26.05
CA GLY A 180 36.28 36.36 -25.73
C GLY A 180 36.50 34.84 -25.67
N ALA A 181 37.41 34.33 -26.50
CA ALA A 181 37.83 32.94 -26.59
C ALA A 181 39.07 32.65 -25.72
N GLY A 182 39.29 31.37 -25.37
CA GLY A 182 40.64 30.79 -25.32
C GLY A 182 41.14 30.23 -23.96
N GLY A 183 41.64 28.98 -24.03
CA GLY A 183 42.62 28.35 -23.13
C GLY A 183 42.05 27.83 -21.80
N GLY A 184 42.02 26.53 -21.45
CA GLY A 184 42.86 25.40 -21.81
C GLY A 184 44.06 25.32 -20.87
N VAL A 185 44.08 24.39 -19.90
CA VAL A 185 45.28 23.88 -19.18
C VAL A 185 44.93 22.69 -18.23
N HIS A 186 45.45 21.49 -18.59
CA HIS A 186 46.05 20.36 -17.83
C HIS A 186 45.98 20.33 -16.27
N ASN A 187 46.00 19.22 -15.50
CA ASN A 187 46.13 17.74 -15.63
C ASN A 187 45.84 17.15 -14.19
N PRO A 188 46.22 15.93 -13.76
CA PRO A 188 45.31 14.82 -13.48
C PRO A 188 45.41 14.23 -12.04
N SER A 189 44.72 13.12 -11.85
CA SER A 189 45.03 12.04 -10.89
C SER A 189 44.52 12.20 -9.45
N ASN A 190 43.55 11.35 -9.10
CA ASN A 190 43.67 10.46 -7.95
C ASN A 190 42.66 9.30 -8.12
N ARG A 191 43.14 8.22 -8.74
CA ARG A 191 42.67 6.87 -8.49
C ARG A 191 43.73 6.23 -7.59
N LEU A 192 43.31 5.57 -6.51
CA LEU A 192 43.78 4.26 -6.01
C LEU A 192 43.12 3.97 -4.63
N PRO A 193 43.09 2.69 -4.19
CA PRO A 193 41.89 1.97 -3.75
C PRO A 193 41.95 1.51 -2.28
N ALA A 194 40.84 0.99 -1.76
CA ALA A 194 40.68 0.13 -0.56
C ALA A 194 39.21 0.24 -0.11
N ASP A 195 38.45 -0.73 0.37
CA ASP A 195 38.60 -2.16 0.64
C ASP A 195 37.15 -2.68 0.77
N ASP A 196 36.86 -3.89 0.29
CA ASP A 196 35.59 -4.58 0.57
C ASP A 196 35.57 -5.05 2.04
N PRO A 197 34.64 -4.59 2.90
CA PRO A 197 34.38 -5.30 4.14
C PRO A 197 33.49 -6.52 3.86
N ALA A 198 34.06 -7.67 4.19
CA ALA A 198 33.43 -8.98 4.13
C ALA A 198 31.98 -9.01 4.63
N VAL A 199 31.18 -9.69 3.83
CA VAL A 199 29.88 -10.26 4.16
C VAL A 199 29.93 -10.95 5.53
N LEU A 200 29.27 -10.35 6.53
CA LEU A 200 28.81 -11.05 7.73
C LEU A 200 27.38 -11.48 7.46
N GLU A 201 27.20 -12.71 6.95
CA GLU A 201 25.89 -13.36 6.95
C GLU A 201 25.51 -13.70 8.40
N PRO A 202 24.44 -13.12 8.97
CA PRO A 202 23.88 -13.67 10.19
C PRO A 202 23.25 -15.02 9.86
N LYS A 203 23.75 -16.09 10.50
CA LYS A 203 23.22 -17.45 10.42
C LYS A 203 21.84 -17.46 11.10
N VAL A 204 20.78 -17.15 10.35
CA VAL A 204 19.41 -17.22 10.85
C VAL A 204 19.06 -18.68 11.07
N GLN A 205 19.02 -19.06 12.35
CA GLN A 205 18.59 -20.37 12.79
C GLN A 205 17.10 -20.53 12.46
N LYS A 206 16.76 -21.44 11.54
CA LYS A 206 15.38 -21.80 11.22
C LYS A 206 14.65 -22.21 12.50
N SER A 207 13.76 -21.36 13.00
CA SER A 207 12.80 -21.77 14.01
C SER A 207 11.84 -22.74 13.36
N VAL A 208 11.83 -23.96 13.87
CA VAL A 208 10.80 -24.96 13.58
C VAL A 208 9.50 -24.44 14.19
N GLY A 209 8.63 -23.88 13.37
CA GLY A 209 7.28 -23.50 13.75
C GLY A 209 6.49 -24.76 14.06
N SER A 210 6.23 -24.97 15.35
CA SER A 210 5.31 -26.00 15.85
C SER A 210 3.91 -25.74 15.32
N SER A 211 3.28 -26.81 14.85
CA SER A 211 1.97 -26.86 14.23
C SER A 211 0.86 -26.23 15.08
N GLY A 212 0.06 -25.39 14.43
CA GLY A 212 -1.39 -25.25 14.60
C GLY A 212 -1.97 -25.41 16.01
N VAL A 213 -1.92 -24.35 16.80
CA VAL A 213 -3.03 -24.09 17.73
C VAL A 213 -4.03 -23.24 16.94
N GLN A 214 -5.18 -23.82 16.61
CA GLN A 214 -6.33 -23.03 16.19
C GLN A 214 -6.62 -22.05 17.33
N LEU A 215 -6.31 -20.76 17.10
CA LEU A 215 -6.88 -19.68 17.89
C LEU A 215 -8.38 -19.72 17.62
N VAL A 216 -9.10 -20.51 18.41
CA VAL A 216 -10.54 -20.35 18.58
C VAL A 216 -10.72 -18.89 18.94
N SER A 217 -11.36 -18.15 18.03
CA SER A 217 -11.60 -16.72 18.19
C SER A 217 -12.10 -16.47 19.61
N LEU A 218 -11.43 -15.60 20.38
CA LEU A 218 -11.86 -15.25 21.73
C LEU A 218 -13.34 -14.79 21.75
N SER A 219 -13.87 -14.32 20.62
CA SER A 219 -15.29 -13.99 20.45
C SER A 219 -16.23 -15.18 20.65
N VAL A 220 -15.83 -16.41 20.31
CA VAL A 220 -16.64 -17.62 20.49
C VAL A 220 -16.65 -18.06 21.96
N PHE A 221 -15.52 -17.92 22.66
CA PHE A 221 -15.44 -18.19 24.09
C PHE A 221 -16.28 -17.18 24.91
N PHE A 222 -16.22 -15.89 24.58
CA PHE A 222 -17.01 -14.86 25.27
C PHE A 222 -18.52 -14.93 24.96
N THR A 223 -18.93 -15.58 23.86
CA THR A 223 -20.36 -15.75 23.52
C THR A 223 -20.95 -17.07 24.03
N LEU A 224 -20.19 -18.17 23.99
CA LEU A 224 -20.68 -19.48 24.43
C LEU A 224 -20.63 -19.67 25.95
N PHE A 225 -19.62 -19.11 26.63
CA PHE A 225 -19.47 -19.27 28.08
C PHE A 225 -20.65 -18.71 28.89
N PRO A 226 -21.17 -17.49 28.65
CA PRO A 226 -22.34 -17.01 29.39
C PRO A 226 -23.61 -17.82 29.08
N VAL A 227 -23.78 -18.31 27.84
CA VAL A 227 -24.91 -19.16 27.44
C VAL A 227 -24.87 -20.51 28.16
N LEU A 228 -23.70 -21.15 28.21
CA LEU A 228 -23.50 -22.42 28.90
C LEU A 228 -23.70 -22.30 30.41
N LEU A 229 -23.20 -21.20 31.00
CA LEU A 229 -23.38 -20.92 32.42
C LEU A 229 -24.85 -20.67 32.78
N SER A 230 -25.61 -20.00 31.92
CA SER A 230 -27.05 -19.79 32.13
C SER A 230 -27.90 -21.07 31.98
N LEU A 231 -27.41 -22.07 31.24
CA LEU A 231 -28.04 -23.40 31.14
C LEU A 231 -27.72 -24.31 32.34
N LEU A 232 -26.61 -24.07 33.04
CA LEU A 232 -26.19 -24.82 34.24
C LEU A 232 -26.78 -24.27 35.55
N LEU A 233 -27.38 -23.08 35.51
CA LEU A 233 -27.99 -22.38 36.65
C LEU A 233 -29.54 -22.39 36.64
N HIS A 234 -30.14 -23.19 35.75
CA HIS A 234 -31.56 -23.59 35.77
C HIS A 234 -31.66 -25.10 36.03
#